data_AF-A0A1D2AIF0-F1
#
_entry.id   AF-A0A1D2AIF0-F1
#
_cell.length_a   1.000
_cell.length_b   1.000
_cell.length_c   1.000
_cell.angle_alpha   90.00
_cell.angle_beta   90.00
_cell.angle_gamma   90.00
#
_symmetry.space_group_name_H-M   'P 1'
#
loop_
_entity.id
_entity.type
_entity.pdbx_description
1 polymer ?
#
loop_
_entity_poly.entity_id
_entity_poly.type
_entity_poly.pdbx_seq_one_letter_code
_entity_poly.pdbx_strand_id
1 'polypeptide(L)'
;LIMALEQLHSLSALDNEGLLTRLGRRMAEFPLSPNLAKMLIMSVHLGCSEEILTVVSMLSVQNVFYRPKDKQALADQKKAKFNQAEGDHLTLLAVYNSWKNNKFSNAWCYENFVQIRTLKRAQDVRKQLLGIMDRHKLDVVSCGKNTARVQKA
;
A
#
# COMPACT_ATOMS: atom_id res chain seq x y z
N LEU A 1 -0.79 -26.80 -2.99
CA LEU A 1 -2.14 -26.69 -3.58
C LEU A 1 -3.22 -26.55 -2.52
N ILE A 2 -3.32 -27.46 -1.55
CA ILE A 2 -4.32 -27.40 -0.46
C ILE A 2 -4.25 -26.07 0.34
N MET A 3 -3.07 -25.69 0.81
CA MET A 3 -2.89 -24.44 1.58
C MET A 3 -3.31 -23.16 0.83
N ALA A 4 -3.13 -23.11 -0.50
CA ALA A 4 -3.51 -21.95 -1.29
C ALA A 4 -5.04 -21.86 -1.45
N LEU A 5 -5.72 -23.01 -1.54
CA LEU A 5 -7.17 -23.09 -1.61
C LEU A 5 -7.81 -22.73 -0.26
N GLU A 6 -7.25 -23.23 0.84
CA GLU A 6 -7.63 -22.86 2.20
C GLU A 6 -7.44 -21.35 2.45
N GLN A 7 -6.32 -20.78 1.98
CA GLN A 7 -6.09 -19.34 2.06
C GLN A 7 -7.17 -18.56 1.29
N LEU A 8 -7.48 -18.94 0.05
CA LEU A 8 -8.53 -18.27 -0.73
C LEU A 8 -9.92 -18.41 -0.10
N HIS A 9 -10.22 -19.55 0.52
CA HIS A 9 -11.45 -19.76 1.27
C HIS A 9 -11.54 -18.86 2.52
N SER A 10 -10.46 -18.78 3.33
CA SER A 10 -10.38 -17.86 4.48
C SER A 10 -10.49 -16.38 4.09
N LEU A 11 -10.06 -16.03 2.87
CA LEU A 11 -10.23 -14.69 2.31
C LEU A 11 -11.64 -14.44 1.77
N SER A 12 -12.53 -15.43 1.79
CA SER A 12 -13.86 -15.39 1.18
C SER A 12 -13.79 -15.15 -0.33
N ALA A 13 -12.66 -15.50 -0.96
CA ALA A 13 -12.50 -15.46 -2.41
C ALA A 13 -13.19 -16.67 -3.07
N LEU A 14 -13.28 -17.79 -2.35
CA LEU A 14 -14.03 -18.98 -2.73
C LEU A 14 -15.21 -19.21 -1.78
N ASP A 15 -16.30 -19.78 -2.28
CA ASP A 15 -17.40 -20.28 -1.46
C ASP A 15 -17.14 -21.73 -0.99
N ASN A 16 -18.13 -22.33 -0.31
CA ASN A 16 -18.03 -23.69 0.24
C ASN A 16 -17.96 -24.78 -0.84
N GLU A 17 -18.33 -24.46 -2.07
CA GLU A 17 -18.24 -25.37 -3.23
C GLU A 17 -16.92 -25.17 -4.00
N GLY A 18 -16.07 -24.24 -3.55
CA GLY A 18 -14.80 -23.92 -4.21
C GLY A 18 -14.94 -23.01 -5.43
N LEU A 19 -16.10 -22.37 -5.63
CA LEU A 19 -16.34 -21.45 -6.73
C LEU A 19 -15.97 -20.01 -6.34
N LEU A 20 -15.56 -19.20 -7.32
CA LEU A 20 -15.22 -17.80 -7.07
C LEU A 20 -16.45 -17.01 -6.59
N THR A 21 -16.30 -16.32 -5.46
CA THR A 21 -17.31 -15.38 -4.98
C THR A 21 -17.25 -14.07 -5.79
N ARG A 22 -18.21 -13.16 -5.56
CA ARG A 22 -18.14 -11.80 -6.14
C ARG A 22 -16.88 -11.06 -5.67
N LEU A 23 -16.44 -11.28 -4.43
CA LEU A 23 -15.19 -10.72 -3.91
C LEU A 23 -14.00 -11.36 -4.61
N GLY A 24 -13.96 -12.69 -4.73
CA GLY A 24 -12.90 -13.41 -5.41
C GLY A 24 -12.72 -13.00 -6.87
N ARG A 25 -13.83 -12.81 -7.61
CA ARG A 25 -13.80 -12.27 -8.98
C ARG A 25 -13.17 -10.88 -9.03
N ARG A 26 -13.55 -9.98 -8.12
CA ARG A 26 -12.93 -8.64 -8.04
C ARG A 26 -11.46 -8.69 -7.66
N MET A 27 -11.07 -9.59 -6.75
CA MET A 27 -9.67 -9.76 -6.35
C MET A 27 -8.80 -10.17 -7.54
N ALA A 28 -9.33 -11.03 -8.43
CA ALA A 28 -8.62 -11.52 -9.62
C ALA A 28 -8.32 -10.42 -10.67
N GLU A 29 -9.03 -9.29 -10.63
CA GLU A 29 -8.79 -8.16 -11.54
C GLU A 29 -7.52 -7.36 -11.18
N PHE A 30 -7.04 -7.50 -9.94
CA PHE A 30 -5.86 -6.77 -9.46
C PHE A 30 -4.60 -7.62 -9.62
N PRO A 31 -3.49 -7.06 -10.15
CA PRO A 31 -2.19 -7.73 -10.22
C PRO A 31 -1.49 -7.71 -8.85
N LEU A 32 -2.17 -8.23 -7.83
CA LEU A 32 -1.76 -8.22 -6.43
C LEU A 32 -1.87 -9.63 -5.83
N SER A 33 -1.20 -9.84 -4.70
CA SER A 33 -1.48 -11.03 -3.90
C SER A 33 -2.92 -10.98 -3.35
N PRO A 34 -3.57 -12.13 -3.12
CA PRO A 34 -4.95 -12.18 -2.63
C PRO A 34 -5.21 -11.33 -1.38
N ASN A 35 -4.26 -11.32 -0.43
CA ASN A 35 -4.36 -10.53 0.79
C ASN A 35 -4.43 -9.02 0.49
N LEU A 36 -3.53 -8.51 -0.38
CA LEU A 36 -3.48 -7.10 -0.73
C LEU A 36 -4.67 -6.67 -1.59
N ALA A 37 -5.12 -7.55 -2.50
CA ALA A 37 -6.33 -7.30 -3.29
C ALA A 37 -7.57 -7.18 -2.40
N LYS A 38 -7.73 -8.09 -1.42
CA LYS A 38 -8.84 -8.03 -0.45
C LYS A 38 -8.78 -6.75 0.40
N MET A 39 -7.60 -6.41 0.93
CA MET A 39 -7.39 -5.19 1.71
C MET A 39 -7.78 -3.94 0.92
N LEU A 40 -7.35 -3.84 -0.34
CA LEU A 40 -7.70 -2.72 -1.22
C LEU A 40 -9.21 -2.65 -1.49
N ILE A 41 -9.87 -3.77 -1.79
CA ILE A 41 -11.32 -3.78 -2.02
C ILE A 41 -12.09 -3.43 -0.75
N MET A 42 -11.67 -3.94 0.41
CA MET A 42 -12.33 -3.69 1.70
C MET A 42 -12.18 -2.23 2.15
N SER A 43 -11.06 -1.59 1.83
CA SER A 43 -10.80 -0.19 2.17
C SER A 43 -11.85 0.79 1.63
N VAL A 44 -12.51 0.45 0.51
CA VAL A 44 -13.63 1.21 -0.06
C VAL A 44 -14.81 1.25 0.92
N HIS A 45 -15.16 0.10 1.50
CA HIS A 45 -16.24 -0.01 2.49
C HIS A 45 -15.88 0.67 3.81
N LEU A 46 -14.59 0.71 4.17
CA LEU A 46 -14.10 1.39 5.37
C LEU A 46 -13.87 2.89 5.17
N GLY A 47 -13.95 3.38 3.93
CA GLY A 47 -13.75 4.78 3.59
C GLY A 47 -12.33 5.28 3.84
N CYS A 48 -11.33 4.44 3.54
CA CYS A 48 -9.88 4.71 3.65
C CYS A 48 -9.11 4.23 2.40
N SER A 49 -9.79 4.18 1.25
CA SER A 49 -9.25 3.61 0.03
C SER A 49 -8.11 4.40 -0.58
N GLU A 50 -8.01 5.72 -0.35
CA GLU A 50 -6.83 6.48 -0.80
C GLU A 50 -5.57 6.11 -0.01
N GLU A 51 -5.69 5.98 1.31
CA GLU A 51 -4.57 5.59 2.16
C GLU A 51 -4.12 4.16 1.84
N ILE A 52 -5.07 3.22 1.73
CA ILE A 52 -4.76 1.81 1.44
C ILE A 52 -4.21 1.62 0.04
N LEU A 53 -4.72 2.35 -0.97
CA LEU A 53 -4.15 2.34 -2.31
C LEU A 53 -2.67 2.73 -2.28
N THR A 54 -2.32 3.74 -1.48
CA THR A 54 -0.93 4.16 -1.30
C THR A 54 -0.10 3.10 -0.56
N VAL A 55 -0.63 2.54 0.54
CA VAL A 55 0.04 1.48 1.33
C VAL A 55 0.32 0.25 0.47
N VAL A 56 -0.67 -0.26 -0.26
CA VAL A 56 -0.52 -1.42 -1.15
C VAL A 56 0.55 -1.17 -2.21
N SER A 57 0.58 0.04 -2.77
CA SER A 57 1.57 0.42 -3.78
C SER A 57 2.99 0.47 -3.21
N MET A 58 3.13 0.93 -1.97
CA MET A 58 4.41 0.96 -1.26
C MET A 58 4.87 -0.43 -0.81
N LEU A 59 3.96 -1.32 -0.43
CA LEU A 59 4.27 -2.72 -0.11
C LEU A 59 4.68 -3.54 -1.34
N SER A 60 4.27 -3.10 -2.53
CA SER A 60 4.61 -3.74 -3.82
C SER A 60 6.02 -3.41 -4.31
N VAL A 61 6.75 -2.54 -3.60
CA VAL A 61 8.15 -2.19 -3.91
C VAL A 61 9.05 -2.54 -2.74
N GLN A 62 10.34 -2.78 -3.03
CA GLN A 62 11.34 -3.15 -2.02
C GLN A 62 12.32 -2.01 -1.76
N ASN A 63 12.91 -2.00 -0.56
CA ASN A 63 14.04 -1.12 -0.21
C ASN A 63 13.75 0.38 -0.42
N VAL A 64 12.68 0.90 0.20
CA VAL A 64 12.33 2.33 0.14
C VAL A 64 13.45 3.19 0.73
N PHE A 65 14.06 2.76 1.83
CA PHE A 65 15.18 3.45 2.46
C PHE A 65 16.52 2.90 1.97
N TYR A 66 17.55 3.72 1.99
CA TYR A 66 18.94 3.28 1.83
C TYR A 66 19.79 3.79 2.99
N ARG A 67 20.82 3.00 3.37
CA ARG A 67 21.62 3.25 4.57
C ARG A 67 23.12 3.19 4.24
N PRO A 68 23.73 4.30 3.76
CA PRO A 68 25.16 4.34 3.45
C PRO A 68 26.02 4.05 4.68
N LYS A 69 27.12 3.30 4.52
CA LYS A 69 28.00 2.89 5.63
C LYS A 69 28.62 4.07 6.38
N ASP A 70 28.91 5.15 5.67
CA ASP A 70 29.48 6.40 6.19
C ASP A 70 28.45 7.33 6.85
N LYS A 71 27.15 7.11 6.62
CA LYS A 71 26.07 7.99 7.09
C LYS A 71 24.95 7.24 7.82
N GLN A 72 25.27 6.10 8.43
CA GLN A 72 24.29 5.22 9.07
C GLN A 72 23.44 5.94 10.12
N ALA A 73 24.08 6.64 11.07
CA ALA A 73 23.37 7.36 12.14
C ALA A 73 22.44 8.45 11.60
N LEU A 74 22.87 9.18 10.56
CA LEU A 74 22.04 10.22 9.93
C LEU A 74 20.87 9.61 9.16
N ALA A 75 21.08 8.51 8.44
CA ALA A 75 20.02 7.79 7.74
C ALA A 75 18.97 7.24 8.71
N ASP A 76 19.42 6.67 9.83
CA ASP A 76 18.53 6.14 10.88
C ASP A 76 17.74 7.28 11.55
N GLN A 77 18.37 8.42 11.82
CA GLN A 77 17.69 9.62 12.33
C GLN A 77 16.62 10.12 11.35
N LYS A 78 16.92 10.18 10.05
CA LYS A 78 15.97 10.61 9.02
C LYS A 78 14.81 9.62 8.88
N LYS A 79 15.09 8.31 8.88
CA LYS A 79 14.07 7.27 8.86
C LYS A 79 13.14 7.35 10.07
N ALA A 80 13.69 7.56 11.26
CA ALA A 80 12.92 7.65 12.50
C ALA A 80 11.86 8.77 12.49
N LYS A 81 12.07 9.84 11.71
CA LYS A 81 11.08 10.92 11.55
C LYS A 81 9.79 10.48 10.86
N PHE A 82 9.82 9.38 10.12
CA PHE A 82 8.64 8.83 9.44
C PHE A 82 7.90 7.81 10.29
N ASN A 83 8.51 7.30 11.36
CA ASN A 83 7.91 6.26 12.19
C ASN A 83 6.56 6.73 12.73
N GLN A 84 5.52 5.97 12.42
CA GLN A 84 4.18 6.15 12.98
C GLN A 84 4.00 5.16 14.13
N ALA A 85 3.44 5.62 15.25
CA ALA A 85 3.20 4.78 16.43
C ALA A 85 2.21 3.64 16.11
N GLU A 86 1.36 3.86 15.13
CA GLU A 86 0.33 2.95 14.64
C GLU A 86 0.87 1.81 13.78
N GLY A 87 2.14 1.88 13.34
CA GLY A 87 2.86 0.77 12.71
C GLY A 87 3.51 1.09 11.34
N ASP A 88 4.11 0.06 10.75
CA ASP A 88 4.95 0.17 9.55
C ASP A 88 4.15 0.56 8.29
N HIS A 89 2.90 0.10 8.15
CA HIS A 89 2.06 0.49 7.02
C HIS A 89 1.82 2.00 7.00
N LEU A 90 1.55 2.61 8.16
CA LEU A 90 1.37 4.05 8.27
C LEU A 90 2.70 4.81 8.14
N THR A 91 3.82 4.19 8.53
CA THR A 91 5.16 4.71 8.22
C THR A 91 5.39 4.80 6.71
N LEU A 92 5.05 3.76 5.94
CA LEU A 92 5.14 3.79 4.47
C LEU A 92 4.23 4.85 3.85
N LEU A 93 3.00 5.00 4.37
CA LEU A 93 2.07 6.04 3.95
C LEU A 93 2.66 7.44 4.22
N ALA A 94 3.25 7.65 5.40
CA ALA A 94 3.88 8.92 5.79
C ALA A 94 5.05 9.28 4.87
N VAL A 95 5.89 8.31 4.49
CA VAL A 95 6.99 8.52 3.53
C VAL A 95 6.45 8.97 2.17
N TYR A 96 5.48 8.24 1.61
CA TYR A 96 4.93 8.56 0.30
C TYR A 96 4.24 9.94 0.29
N ASN A 97 3.43 10.22 1.30
CA ASN A 97 2.74 11.51 1.44
C ASN A 97 3.72 12.66 1.65
N SER A 98 4.80 12.45 2.41
CA SER A 98 5.85 13.46 2.56
C SER A 98 6.54 13.76 1.23
N TRP A 99 6.84 12.72 0.44
CA TRP A 99 7.41 12.90 -0.90
C TRP A 99 6.45 13.62 -1.85
N LYS A 100 5.16 13.25 -1.86
CA LYS A 100 4.09 13.90 -2.63
C LYS A 100 3.94 15.38 -2.25
N ASN A 101 3.94 15.69 -0.95
CA ASN A 101 3.84 17.07 -0.45
C ASN A 101 5.06 17.90 -0.82
N ASN A 102 6.23 17.28 -0.89
CA ASN A 102 7.47 17.87 -1.42
C ASN A 102 7.58 17.76 -2.96
N LYS A 103 6.44 17.72 -3.65
CA LYS A 103 6.31 17.77 -5.11
C LYS A 103 7.12 16.71 -5.84
N PHE A 104 7.23 15.53 -5.25
CA PHE A 104 7.99 14.41 -5.80
C PHE A 104 9.49 14.73 -6.01
N SER A 105 10.05 15.62 -5.18
CA SER A 105 11.42 16.13 -5.32
C SER A 105 12.49 15.05 -5.16
N ASN A 106 13.44 15.03 -6.09
CA ASN A 106 14.64 14.19 -6.01
C ASN A 106 15.56 14.63 -4.88
N ALA A 107 15.70 15.94 -4.65
CA ALA A 107 16.52 16.49 -3.57
C ALA A 107 15.97 16.06 -2.21
N TRP A 108 14.64 16.10 -2.05
CA TRP A 108 13.98 15.62 -0.84
C TRP A 108 14.28 14.14 -0.57
N CYS A 109 14.25 13.30 -1.61
CA CYS A 109 14.62 11.87 -1.47
C CYS A 109 16.05 11.70 -0.98
N TYR A 110 17.00 12.45 -1.54
CA TYR A 110 18.41 12.42 -1.15
C TYR A 110 18.60 12.85 0.32
N GLU A 111 17.98 13.95 0.73
CA GLU A 111 18.07 14.48 2.08
C GLU A 111 17.44 13.59 3.16
N ASN A 112 16.52 12.71 2.77
CA ASN A 112 15.77 11.82 3.65
C ASN A 112 16.18 10.35 3.51
N PHE A 113 17.23 10.05 2.74
CA PHE A 113 17.74 8.69 2.54
C PHE A 113 16.67 7.73 1.96
N VAL A 114 15.85 8.25 1.05
CA VAL A 114 14.79 7.50 0.36
C VAL A 114 15.17 7.28 -1.10
N GLN A 115 14.93 6.06 -1.61
CA GLN A 115 15.26 5.69 -2.98
C GLN A 115 14.22 6.23 -3.96
N ILE A 116 14.60 7.24 -4.75
CA ILE A 116 13.72 7.88 -5.74
C ILE A 116 13.16 6.89 -6.77
N ARG A 117 13.99 5.95 -7.25
CA ARG A 117 13.56 4.95 -8.25
C ARG A 117 12.47 4.05 -7.68
N THR A 118 12.61 3.66 -6.41
CA THR A 118 11.62 2.85 -5.69
C THR A 118 10.30 3.60 -5.51
N LEU A 119 10.34 4.88 -5.12
CA LEU A 119 9.13 5.69 -4.97
C LEU A 119 8.41 5.94 -6.29
N LYS A 120 9.16 6.19 -7.38
CA LYS A 120 8.57 6.32 -8.72
C LYS A 120 7.88 5.02 -9.15
N ARG A 121 8.50 3.86 -8.91
CA ARG A 121 7.86 2.57 -9.16
C ARG A 121 6.59 2.39 -8.33
N ALA A 122 6.58 2.79 -7.06
CA ALA A 122 5.37 2.76 -6.24
C ALA A 122 4.28 3.68 -6.79
N GLN A 123 4.65 4.87 -7.30
CA GLN A 123 3.71 5.78 -7.96
C GLN A 123 3.11 5.17 -9.23
N ASP A 124 3.90 4.46 -10.04
CA ASP A 124 3.42 3.77 -11.23
C ASP A 124 2.45 2.64 -10.89
N VAL A 125 2.78 1.82 -9.88
CA VAL A 125 1.87 0.79 -9.34
C VAL A 125 0.58 1.43 -8.85
N ARG A 126 0.67 2.53 -8.07
CA ARG A 126 -0.50 3.26 -7.57
C ARG A 126 -1.40 3.75 -8.70
N LYS A 127 -0.82 4.24 -9.80
CA LYS A 127 -1.56 4.69 -10.99
C LYS A 127 -2.25 3.53 -11.70
N GLN A 128 -1.60 2.38 -11.82
CA GLN A 128 -2.20 1.17 -12.41
C GLN A 128 -3.38 0.68 -11.57
N LEU A 129 -3.19 0.55 -10.26
CA LEU A 129 -4.24 0.12 -9.34
C LEU A 129 -5.43 1.09 -9.33
N LEU A 130 -5.18 2.40 -9.34
CA LEU A 130 -6.22 3.42 -9.46
C LEU A 130 -7.05 3.23 -10.74
N GLY A 131 -6.40 3.00 -11.88
CA GLY A 131 -7.11 2.75 -13.15
C GLY A 131 -7.97 1.49 -13.12
N ILE A 132 -7.56 0.44 -12.37
CA ILE A 132 -8.40 -0.75 -12.15
C ILE A 132 -9.60 -0.38 -11.26
N MET A 133 -9.38 0.33 -10.16
CA MET A 133 -10.45 0.78 -9.26
C MET A 133 -11.51 1.61 -10.00
N ASP A 134 -11.09 2.56 -10.83
CA ASP A 134 -11.99 3.40 -11.63
C ASP A 134 -12.83 2.56 -12.60
N ARG A 135 -12.20 1.62 -13.33
CA ARG A 135 -12.92 0.72 -14.26
C ARG A 135 -13.98 -0.13 -13.56
N HIS A 136 -13.73 -0.54 -12.32
CA HIS A 136 -14.66 -1.34 -11.53
C HIS A 136 -15.56 -0.52 -10.58
N LYS A 137 -15.57 0.82 -10.72
CA LYS A 137 -16.39 1.75 -9.92
C LYS A 137 -16.15 1.58 -8.41
N LEU A 138 -14.88 1.50 -8.02
CA LEU A 138 -14.46 1.45 -6.62
C LEU A 138 -14.01 2.84 -6.19
N ASP A 139 -14.81 3.50 -5.36
CA ASP A 139 -14.55 4.88 -4.97
C ASP A 139 -13.26 5.03 -4.15
N VAL A 140 -12.46 6.02 -4.53
CA VAL A 140 -11.22 6.38 -3.83
C VAL A 140 -11.51 7.57 -2.92
N VAL A 141 -11.60 7.29 -1.62
CA VAL A 141 -11.93 8.27 -0.58
C VAL A 141 -10.89 8.21 0.52
N SER A 142 -10.58 9.38 1.10
CA SER A 142 -9.61 9.52 2.18
C SER A 142 -10.33 9.47 3.53
N CYS A 143 -9.76 8.75 4.49
CA CYS A 143 -10.21 8.80 5.89
C CYS A 143 -9.62 10.00 6.66
N GLY A 144 -8.78 10.82 6.02
CA GLY A 144 -8.11 11.95 6.65
C GLY A 144 -7.25 11.51 7.84
N LYS A 145 -7.51 12.09 9.02
CA LYS A 145 -6.76 11.78 10.25
C LYS A 145 -7.22 10.51 10.96
N ASN A 146 -8.27 9.83 10.48
CA ASN A 146 -8.81 8.64 11.14
C ASN A 146 -8.01 7.37 10.76
N THR A 147 -6.79 7.27 11.30
CA THR A 147 -5.85 6.17 11.04
C THR A 147 -6.38 4.79 11.47
N ALA A 148 -7.33 4.74 12.42
CA ALA A 148 -7.98 3.50 12.86
C ALA A 148 -8.70 2.76 11.71
N ARG A 149 -9.19 3.50 10.69
CA ARG A 149 -9.79 2.88 9.49
C ARG A 149 -8.75 2.17 8.62
N VAL A 150 -7.54 2.72 8.56
CA VAL A 150 -6.42 2.11 7.81
C VAL A 150 -5.92 0.86 8.53
N GLN A 151 -5.84 0.88 9.87
CA GLN A 151 -5.42 -0.27 10.66
C GLN A 151 -6.45 -1.43 10.66
N LYS A 152 -7.73 -1.11 10.44
CA LYS A 152 -8.82 -2.08 10.38
C LYS A 152 -8.93 -2.78 9.01
N ALA A 153 -8.45 -2.13 7.94
CA ALA A 153 -8.52 -2.62 6.58
C ALA A 153 -7.53 -3.77 6.35
#